data_AF-A0A839TW87-F1
#
_entry.id   AF-A0A839TW87-F1
#
_cell.length_a   1.000
_cell.length_b   1.000
_cell.length_c   1.000
_cell.angle_alpha   90.00
_cell.angle_beta   90.00
_cell.angle_gamma   90.00
#
_symmetry.space_group_name_H-M   'P 1'
#
loop_
_entity.id
_entity.type
_entity.pdbx_description
1 polymer ?
#
loop_
_entity_poly.entity_id
_entity_poly.type
_entity_poly.pdbx_seq_one_letter_code
_entity_poly.pdbx_strand_id
1 'polypeptide(L)'
;MKKLVLISSLLLLLFLSGCQNRFSSDAWIDQPGKRSHMVDDLLAKNDLKGKTQDEIISLLGEPEQRITSPVPQFVYYLGRTGLGVDDLLFKLQFDAKGKLESHEITHD
;
A
#
# COMPACT_ATOMS: atom_id res chain seq x y z
N MET A 1 22.33 -35.72 -2.85
CA MET A 1 21.39 -35.57 -1.72
C MET A 1 21.46 -34.19 -1.07
N LYS A 2 22.61 -33.71 -0.59
CA LYS A 2 22.74 -32.39 0.08
C LYS A 2 22.25 -31.19 -0.77
N LYS A 3 22.54 -31.18 -2.08
CA LYS A 3 22.09 -30.13 -3.01
C LYS A 3 20.56 -30.12 -3.22
N LEU A 4 19.94 -31.30 -3.28
CA LEU A 4 18.48 -31.44 -3.40
C LEU A 4 17.76 -30.97 -2.13
N VAL A 5 18.33 -31.28 -0.95
CA VAL A 5 17.81 -30.78 0.33
C VAL A 5 17.93 -29.25 0.41
N LEU A 6 19.07 -28.67 0.00
CA LEU A 6 19.26 -27.22 -0.02
C LEU A 6 18.30 -26.50 -0.98
N ILE A 7 18.09 -27.05 -2.18
CA ILE A 7 17.14 -26.49 -3.16
C ILE A 7 15.70 -26.60 -2.64
N SER A 8 15.34 -27.73 -2.01
CA SER A 8 14.03 -27.92 -1.40
C SER A 8 13.79 -26.94 -0.24
N SER A 9 14.80 -26.69 0.60
CA SER A 9 14.70 -25.73 1.71
C SER A 9 14.60 -24.29 1.20
N LEU A 10 15.32 -23.94 0.14
CA LEU A 10 15.26 -22.62 -0.49
C LEU A 10 13.89 -22.36 -1.14
N LEU A 11 13.33 -23.36 -1.83
CA LEU A 11 11.98 -23.28 -2.40
C LEU A 11 10.90 -23.15 -1.33
N LEU A 12 11.05 -23.84 -0.19
CA LEU A 12 10.13 -23.75 0.94
C LEU A 12 10.17 -22.36 1.60
N LEU A 13 11.37 -21.78 1.76
CA LEU A 13 11.54 -20.41 2.26
C LEU A 13 10.89 -19.38 1.33
N LEU A 14 11.11 -19.47 0.01
CA LEU A 14 10.50 -18.59 -0.97
C LEU A 14 8.96 -18.68 -0.98
N PHE A 15 8.40 -19.88 -0.79
CA PHE A 15 6.95 -20.08 -0.71
C PHE A 15 6.33 -19.43 0.54
N LEU A 16 7.02 -19.50 1.69
CA LEU A 16 6.55 -18.90 2.94
C LEU A 16 6.63 -17.36 2.90
N SER A 17 7.62 -16.80 2.21
CA SER A 17 7.74 -15.35 2.01
C SER A 17 6.62 -14.76 1.17
N GLY A 18 6.02 -15.53 0.26
CA GLY A 18 4.93 -15.07 -0.63
C GLY A 18 3.58 -14.85 0.07
N CYS A 19 3.39 -15.30 1.31
CA CYS A 19 2.11 -15.19 2.02
C CYS A 19 1.91 -13.86 2.78
N GLN A 20 2.91 -12.97 2.86
CA GLN A 20 2.88 -11.83 3.79
C GLN A 20 2.48 -10.48 3.16
N ASN A 21 2.22 -10.44 1.85
CA ASN A 21 2.08 -9.20 1.09
C ASN A 21 0.69 -9.00 0.46
N ARG A 22 -0.32 -9.81 0.85
CA ARG A 22 -1.67 -9.70 0.27
C ARG A 22 -2.42 -8.53 0.87
N PHE A 23 -3.01 -7.71 0.02
CA PHE A 23 -3.87 -6.62 0.48
C PHE A 23 -5.15 -7.18 1.11
N SER A 24 -5.51 -6.63 2.26
CA SER A 24 -6.82 -6.74 2.90
C SER A 24 -7.17 -5.39 3.49
N SER A 25 -8.42 -4.97 3.32
CA SER A 25 -8.92 -3.70 3.87
C SER A 25 -8.74 -3.65 5.39
N ASP A 26 -9.15 -4.69 6.10
CA ASP A 26 -9.01 -4.79 7.56
C ASP A 26 -7.53 -4.71 7.98
N ALA A 27 -6.65 -5.46 7.31
CA ALA A 27 -5.23 -5.46 7.64
C ALA A 27 -4.56 -4.11 7.33
N TRP A 28 -4.98 -3.43 6.26
CA TRP A 28 -4.53 -2.09 5.92
C TRP A 28 -4.91 -1.08 6.99
N ILE A 29 -6.14 -1.15 7.50
CA ILE A 29 -6.65 -0.25 8.54
C ILE A 29 -5.96 -0.54 9.87
N ASP A 30 -5.88 -1.80 10.28
CA ASP A 30 -5.38 -2.21 11.60
C ASP A 30 -3.85 -2.17 11.73
N GLN A 31 -3.11 -2.24 10.62
CA GLN A 31 -1.64 -2.34 10.63
C GLN A 31 -0.97 -1.30 9.72
N PRO A 32 -1.06 0.01 10.02
CA PRO A 32 -0.49 1.07 9.18
C PRO A 32 0.99 0.90 8.83
N GLY A 33 1.81 0.46 9.78
CA GLY A 33 3.25 0.24 9.57
C GLY A 33 3.62 -0.95 8.66
N LYS A 34 2.64 -1.73 8.20
CA LYS A 34 2.84 -2.84 7.24
C LYS A 34 2.21 -2.57 5.88
N ARG A 35 1.63 -1.39 5.65
CA ARG A 35 0.95 -1.05 4.39
C ARG A 35 1.90 -1.08 3.19
N SER A 36 3.19 -0.80 3.38
CA SER A 36 4.24 -0.97 2.37
C SER A 36 4.35 -2.39 1.83
N HIS A 37 4.00 -3.41 2.63
CA HIS A 37 4.00 -4.80 2.18
C HIS A 37 2.74 -5.14 1.37
N MET A 38 1.69 -4.32 1.45
CA MET A 38 0.39 -4.56 0.83
C MET A 38 0.11 -3.67 -0.40
N VAL A 39 0.78 -2.52 -0.49
CA VAL A 39 0.46 -1.49 -1.51
C VAL A 39 0.61 -2.04 -2.94
N ASP A 40 1.59 -2.89 -3.20
CA ASP A 40 1.77 -3.51 -4.52
C ASP A 40 0.59 -4.42 -4.88
N ASP A 41 0.09 -5.22 -3.93
CA ASP A 41 -1.06 -6.10 -4.15
C ASP A 41 -2.37 -5.32 -4.26
N LEU A 42 -2.49 -4.23 -3.50
CA LEU A 42 -3.59 -3.26 -3.61
C LEU A 42 -3.67 -2.74 -5.05
N LEU A 43 -2.56 -2.21 -5.56
CA LEU A 43 -2.47 -1.61 -6.89
C LEU A 43 -2.61 -2.66 -8.01
N ALA A 44 -2.13 -3.88 -7.82
CA ALA A 44 -2.22 -4.94 -8.82
C ALA A 44 -3.65 -5.51 -8.98
N LYS A 45 -4.42 -5.56 -7.89
CA LYS A 45 -5.74 -6.23 -7.88
C LYS A 45 -6.93 -5.29 -7.87
N ASN A 46 -6.74 -4.02 -7.50
CA ASN A 46 -7.82 -3.05 -7.39
C ASN A 46 -7.58 -1.91 -8.37
N ASP A 47 -8.54 -1.67 -9.26
CA ASP A 47 -8.55 -0.44 -10.04
C ASP A 47 -9.01 0.71 -9.15
N LEU A 48 -8.05 1.47 -8.61
CA LEU A 48 -8.34 2.63 -7.77
C LEU A 48 -8.78 3.83 -8.60
N LYS A 49 -8.38 3.90 -9.88
CA LYS A 49 -8.60 5.09 -10.70
C LYS A 49 -10.09 5.30 -10.94
N GLY A 50 -10.54 6.54 -10.81
CA GLY A 50 -11.95 6.90 -10.97
C GLY A 50 -12.85 6.64 -9.76
N LYS A 51 -12.33 6.00 -8.69
CA LYS A 51 -13.06 5.84 -7.42
C LYS A 51 -13.27 7.19 -6.74
N THR A 52 -14.42 7.37 -6.09
CA THR A 52 -14.67 8.56 -5.28
C THR A 52 -13.86 8.53 -3.98
N GLN A 53 -13.77 9.68 -3.31
CA GLN A 53 -13.21 9.75 -1.97
C GLN A 53 -13.85 8.76 -1.00
N ASP A 54 -15.19 8.64 -1.00
CA ASP A 54 -15.91 7.73 -0.11
C ASP A 54 -15.63 6.25 -0.43
N GLU A 55 -15.51 5.89 -1.70
CA GLU A 55 -15.13 4.53 -2.11
C GLU A 55 -13.70 4.19 -1.68
N ILE A 56 -12.78 5.17 -1.75
CA ILE A 56 -11.42 5.01 -1.26
C ILE A 56 -11.41 4.85 0.26
N ILE A 57 -12.16 5.67 1.01
CA ILE A 57 -12.26 5.57 2.47
C ILE A 57 -12.88 4.24 2.88
N SER A 58 -13.91 3.78 2.16
CA SER A 58 -14.52 2.47 2.42
C SER A 58 -13.55 1.31 2.18
N LEU A 59 -12.53 1.47 1.33
CA LEU A 59 -11.55 0.44 1.01
C LEU A 59 -10.30 0.51 1.91
N LEU A 60 -9.82 1.71 2.21
CA LEU A 60 -8.52 1.95 2.86
C LEU A 60 -8.63 2.58 4.25
N GLY A 61 -9.84 2.90 4.70
CA GLY A 61 -10.08 3.66 5.92
C GLY A 61 -9.75 5.14 5.77
N GLU A 62 -9.67 5.83 6.90
CA GLU A 62 -9.31 7.24 6.95
C GLU A 62 -7.81 7.44 6.67
N PRO A 63 -7.42 8.39 5.79
CA PRO A 63 -6.02 8.74 5.61
C PRO A 63 -5.48 9.54 6.80
N GLU A 64 -4.17 9.48 7.01
CA GLU A 64 -3.53 10.30 8.05
C GLU A 64 -3.61 11.80 7.72
N GLN A 65 -3.63 12.17 6.43
CA GLN A 65 -3.81 13.56 6.02
C GLN A 65 -4.78 13.72 4.85
N ARG A 66 -5.63 14.76 4.93
CA ARG A 66 -6.53 15.21 3.87
C ARG A 66 -6.13 16.62 3.45
N ILE A 67 -5.55 16.74 2.26
CA ILE A 67 -5.20 18.03 1.66
C ILE A 67 -6.38 18.45 0.79
N THR A 68 -6.90 19.66 0.99
CA THR A 68 -8.06 20.16 0.22
C THR A 68 -7.69 21.21 -0.82
N SER A 69 -6.45 21.73 -0.77
CA SER A 69 -5.96 22.80 -1.64
C SER A 69 -4.44 22.65 -1.85
N PRO A 70 -3.90 22.93 -3.06
CA PRO A 70 -4.60 23.37 -4.27
C PRO A 70 -5.31 22.23 -5.03
N VAL A 71 -4.87 21.00 -4.81
CA VAL A 71 -5.48 19.79 -5.38
C VAL A 71 -5.91 18.89 -4.22
N PRO A 72 -7.14 18.35 -4.21
CA PRO A 72 -7.57 17.44 -3.15
C PRO A 72 -6.74 16.15 -3.15
N GLN A 73 -6.19 15.77 -1.99
CA GLN A 73 -5.36 14.57 -1.85
C GLN A 73 -5.62 13.85 -0.54
N PHE A 74 -5.52 12.53 -0.58
CA PHE A 74 -5.37 11.70 0.60
C PHE A 74 -3.92 11.23 0.70
N VAL A 75 -3.35 11.30 1.90
CA VAL A 75 -1.99 10.84 2.16
C VAL A 75 -2.07 9.72 3.20
N TYR A 76 -1.65 8.53 2.78
CA TYR A 76 -1.53 7.38 3.65
C TYR A 76 -0.07 7.14 4.01
N TYR A 77 0.21 6.90 5.28
CA TYR A 77 1.48 6.35 5.72
C TYR A 77 1.60 4.88 5.32
N LEU A 78 2.71 4.50 4.68
CA LEU A 78 2.99 3.12 4.29
C LEU A 78 3.91 2.37 5.27
N GLY A 79 4.65 3.08 6.11
CA GLY A 79 5.72 2.51 6.94
C GLY A 79 7.03 3.27 6.77
N ARG A 80 8.06 2.86 7.53
CA ARG A 80 9.40 3.47 7.43
C ARG A 80 10.29 2.71 6.46
N THR A 81 11.20 3.42 5.83
CA THR A 81 12.28 2.89 4.99
C THR A 81 13.61 3.53 5.36
N GLY A 82 14.69 3.23 4.63
CA GLY A 82 16.00 3.84 4.88
C GLY A 82 16.55 3.56 6.28
N LEU A 83 16.35 2.33 6.80
CA LEU A 83 16.68 1.94 8.19
C LEU A 83 15.86 2.69 9.28
N GLY A 84 14.68 3.20 8.92
CA GLY A 84 13.80 3.90 9.86
C GLY A 84 14.04 5.40 9.91
N VAL A 85 14.68 5.97 8.90
CA VAL A 85 14.92 7.42 8.80
C VAL A 85 13.76 8.09 8.07
N ASP A 86 13.39 7.54 6.91
CA ASP A 86 12.41 8.15 6.02
C ASP A 86 11.05 7.47 6.14
N ASP A 87 9.99 8.26 6.05
CA ASP A 87 8.63 7.75 5.98
C ASP A 87 8.21 7.57 4.52
N LEU A 88 7.61 6.41 4.22
CA LEU A 88 7.05 6.12 2.91
C LEU A 88 5.58 6.54 2.91
N LEU A 89 5.19 7.37 1.95
CA LEU A 89 3.86 7.95 1.84
C LEU A 89 3.19 7.55 0.54
N PHE A 90 1.92 7.18 0.60
CA PHE A 90 1.07 6.91 -0.55
C PHE A 90 0.07 8.04 -0.74
N LYS A 91 0.30 8.84 -1.78
CA LYS A 91 -0.48 10.03 -2.10
C LYS A 91 -1.48 9.70 -3.19
N LEU A 92 -2.75 9.97 -2.93
CA LEU A 92 -3.87 9.77 -3.84
C LEU A 92 -4.42 11.15 -4.23
N GLN A 93 -4.35 11.50 -5.51
CA GLN A 93 -4.81 12.81 -6.00
C GLN A 93 -6.16 12.69 -6.69
N PHE A 94 -7.08 13.58 -6.34
CA PHE A 94 -8.44 13.59 -6.87
C PHE A 94 -8.64 14.76 -7.83
N ASP A 95 -9.42 14.51 -8.88
CA ASP A 95 -9.86 15.54 -9.81
C ASP A 95 -10.91 16.48 -9.18
N ALA A 96 -11.29 17.52 -9.93
CA ALA A 96 -12.31 18.48 -9.50
C ALA A 96 -13.71 17.85 -9.30
N LYS A 97 -13.94 16.62 -9.78
CA LYS A 97 -15.18 15.86 -9.59
C LYS A 97 -15.10 14.91 -8.38
N GLY A 98 -14.00 14.94 -7.63
CA GLY A 98 -13.79 14.10 -6.45
C GLY A 98 -13.44 12.64 -6.78
N LYS A 99 -12.97 12.36 -8.00
CA LYS A 99 -12.56 11.01 -8.44
C LYS A 99 -11.04 10.89 -8.45
N LEU A 100 -10.53 9.72 -8.09
CA LEU A 100 -9.10 9.47 -8.09
C LEU A 100 -8.54 9.57 -9.52
N GLU A 101 -7.65 10.52 -9.76
CA GLU A 101 -7.01 10.73 -11.05
C GLU A 101 -5.65 10.03 -11.13
N SER A 102 -4.86 10.16 -10.08
CA SER A 102 -3.49 9.66 -10.00
C SER A 102 -3.10 9.25 -8.58
N HIS A 103 -2.01 8.50 -8.48
CA HIS A 103 -1.38 8.14 -7.22
C HIS A 103 0.14 8.16 -7.35
N GLU A 104 0.82 8.38 -6.24
CA GLU A 104 2.28 8.41 -6.16
C GLU A 104 2.74 7.85 -4.82
N ILE A 105 3.90 7.20 -4.80
CA ILE A 105 4.59 6.82 -3.57
C ILE A 105 5.81 7.73 -3.42
N THR A 106 5.92 8.45 -2.30
CA THR A 106 7.00 9.40 -2.02
C THR A 106 7.70 9.08 -0.70
N HIS A 107 8.90 9.62 -0.53
CA HIS A 107 9.61 9.64 0.74
C HIS A 107 9.51 11.04 1.36
N ASP A 108 9.39 11.11 2.69
CA ASP A 108 9.52 12.34 3.49
C ASP A 108 10.81 12.30 4.31
#